data_AF-A0A8J5P770-F1
#
_entry.id   AF-A0A8J5P770-F1
#
_cell.length_a   1.000
_cell.length_b   1.000
_cell.length_c   1.000
_cell.angle_alpha   90.00
_cell.angle_beta   90.00
_cell.angle_gamma   90.00
#
_symmetry.space_group_name_H-M   'P 1'
#
loop_
_entity.id
_entity.type
_entity.pdbx_description
1 polymer ?
#
loop_
_entity_poly.entity_id
_entity_poly.type
_entity_poly.pdbx_seq_one_letter_code
_entity_poly.pdbx_strand_id
1 'polypeptide(L)'
;MGSDCHHVKVFADVPTDLLHLLETRLPRSTTLLRRLRFTTFATGKTDSARIIIASDMPLQERHDNTPSSSIIRHFTATYLDPSLGLETNRWIYSTFEDSLGAIQASPALSFDEDAVCRQQIIAALNETRYQGRIYPIQTLVHPDHIFIGSLNNAVRNVAIASGLRFGSTPKYEYEKFIFCIDELPVPADPELPAGMVWGTGTAWDCELVKSRTSVPRSV
;
A
#
# COMPACT_ATOMS: atom_id res chain seq x y z
N MET A 1 25.20 19.88 -7.85
CA MET A 1 24.66 18.79 -8.67
C MET A 1 24.72 17.54 -7.82
N GLY A 2 23.63 17.22 -7.10
CA GLY A 2 23.60 16.05 -6.23
C GLY A 2 23.35 14.82 -7.08
N SER A 3 24.25 13.84 -7.02
CA SER A 3 24.07 12.56 -7.70
C SER A 3 22.78 11.91 -7.22
N ASP A 4 21.91 11.49 -8.14
CA ASP A 4 20.69 10.75 -7.85
C ASP A 4 21.05 9.45 -7.13
N CYS A 5 20.97 9.45 -5.79
CA CYS A 5 21.35 8.33 -4.93
C CYS A 5 20.23 7.27 -4.81
N HIS A 6 19.32 7.25 -5.79
CA HIS A 6 18.20 6.33 -5.82
C HIS A 6 17.93 5.86 -7.25
N HIS A 7 17.59 4.58 -7.37
CA HIS A 7 17.28 3.93 -8.63
C HIS A 7 15.78 3.64 -8.70
N VAL A 8 15.10 4.18 -9.71
CA VAL A 8 13.69 3.90 -9.97
C VAL A 8 13.57 2.84 -11.06
N LYS A 9 12.79 1.79 -10.78
CA LYS A 9 12.38 0.79 -11.77
C LYS A 9 10.87 0.60 -11.74
N VAL A 10 10.30 0.32 -12.91
CA VAL A 10 8.89 0.06 -13.11
C VAL A 10 8.71 -1.29 -13.76
N PHE A 11 7.82 -2.10 -13.20
CA PHE A 11 7.53 -3.45 -13.66
C PHE A 11 6.03 -3.58 -13.96
N ALA A 12 5.69 -4.37 -14.98
CA ALA A 12 4.32 -4.77 -15.24
C ALA A 12 3.88 -5.88 -14.28
N ASP A 13 4.79 -6.82 -13.98
CA ASP A 13 4.55 -7.95 -13.07
C ASP A 13 5.33 -7.80 -11.76
N VAL A 14 4.91 -8.55 -10.73
CA VAL A 14 5.52 -8.45 -9.40
C VAL A 14 6.88 -9.15 -9.40
N PRO A 15 8.00 -8.45 -9.15
CA PRO A 15 9.30 -9.08 -9.06
C PRO A 15 9.38 -9.99 -7.82
N THR A 16 9.93 -11.20 -7.95
CA THR A 16 10.06 -12.15 -6.84
C THR A 16 10.90 -11.58 -5.69
N ASP A 17 12.01 -10.91 -6.01
CA ASP A 17 12.89 -10.31 -5.00
C ASP A 17 12.18 -9.20 -4.19
N LEU A 18 11.20 -8.50 -4.79
CA LEU A 18 10.39 -7.52 -4.06
C LEU A 18 9.53 -8.20 -2.98
N LEU A 19 8.95 -9.37 -3.27
CA LEU A 19 8.15 -10.09 -2.28
C LEU A 19 9.01 -10.49 -1.08
N HIS A 20 10.22 -10.99 -1.31
CA HIS A 20 11.16 -11.31 -0.24
C HIS A 20 11.57 -10.08 0.57
N LEU A 21 11.87 -8.95 -0.09
CA LEU A 21 12.16 -7.71 0.61
C LEU A 21 10.99 -7.29 1.51
N LEU A 22 9.76 -7.34 1.02
CA LEU A 22 8.59 -6.99 1.81
C LEU A 22 8.35 -7.97 2.96
N GLU A 23 8.57 -9.27 2.78
CA GLU A 23 8.44 -10.27 3.85
C GLU A 23 9.37 -9.99 5.03
N THR A 24 10.61 -9.55 4.78
CA THR A 24 11.56 -9.16 5.84
C THR A 24 11.14 -7.93 6.64
N ARG A 25 10.13 -7.19 6.15
CA ARG A 25 9.65 -5.92 6.73
C ARG A 25 8.25 -6.02 7.34
N LEU A 26 7.76 -7.23 7.54
CA LEU A 26 6.52 -7.45 8.27
C LEU A 26 6.66 -6.98 9.74
N PRO A 27 5.59 -6.44 10.34
CA PRO A 27 4.23 -6.33 9.79
C PRO A 27 3.99 -5.07 8.95
N ARG A 28 4.93 -4.13 8.86
CA ARG A 28 4.70 -2.80 8.26
C ARG A 28 4.38 -2.86 6.75
N SER A 29 5.09 -3.74 6.04
CA SER A 29 4.88 -4.01 4.62
C SER A 29 3.58 -4.76 4.30
N THR A 30 2.83 -5.25 5.30
CA THR A 30 1.73 -6.22 5.11
C THR A 30 0.72 -5.79 4.07
N THR A 31 0.34 -4.51 4.07
CA THR A 31 -0.67 -4.05 3.13
C THR A 31 -0.19 -4.18 1.69
N LEU A 32 1.01 -3.67 1.38
CA LEU A 32 1.54 -3.75 0.03
C LEU A 32 1.80 -5.21 -0.35
N LEU A 33 2.39 -6.01 0.56
CA LEU A 33 2.65 -7.43 0.32
C LEU A 33 1.37 -8.20 -0.04
N ARG A 34 0.29 -7.98 0.72
CA ARG A 34 -1.01 -8.61 0.42
C ARG A 34 -1.56 -8.15 -0.93
N ARG A 35 -1.48 -6.86 -1.27
CA ARG A 35 -1.93 -6.36 -2.57
C ARG A 35 -1.15 -7.00 -3.71
N LEU A 36 0.17 -7.10 -3.59
CA LEU A 36 1.02 -7.72 -4.61
C LEU A 36 0.72 -9.20 -4.76
N ARG A 37 0.55 -9.95 -3.66
CA ARG A 37 0.12 -11.35 -3.72
C ARG A 37 -1.26 -11.52 -4.34
N PHE A 38 -2.16 -10.55 -4.18
CA PHE A 38 -3.48 -10.61 -4.81
C PHE A 38 -3.42 -10.53 -6.35
N THR A 39 -2.34 -9.99 -6.92
CA THR A 39 -2.19 -9.90 -8.39
C THR A 39 -2.11 -11.26 -9.08
N THR A 40 -1.83 -12.35 -8.34
CA THR A 40 -1.75 -13.70 -8.91
C THR A 40 -3.11 -14.31 -9.21
N PHE A 41 -4.20 -13.73 -8.71
CA PHE A 41 -5.56 -14.17 -9.04
C PHE A 41 -5.97 -13.64 -10.42
N ALA A 42 -6.84 -14.37 -11.12
CA ALA A 42 -7.26 -14.03 -12.49
C ALA A 42 -7.88 -12.62 -12.63
N THR A 43 -8.50 -12.10 -11.57
CA THR A 43 -9.05 -10.72 -11.50
C THR A 43 -8.23 -9.81 -10.60
N GLY A 44 -7.01 -10.22 -10.26
CA GLY A 44 -6.16 -9.60 -9.26
C GLY A 44 -5.43 -8.34 -9.74
N LYS A 45 -5.23 -8.21 -11.05
CA LYS A 45 -4.44 -7.14 -11.68
C LYS A 45 -5.03 -6.79 -13.05
N THR A 46 -4.95 -5.52 -13.44
CA THR A 46 -5.23 -5.10 -14.81
C THR A 46 -3.94 -4.90 -15.60
N ASP A 47 -4.04 -4.77 -16.93
CA ASP A 47 -2.88 -4.48 -17.79
C ASP A 47 -2.25 -3.12 -17.53
N SER A 48 -2.99 -2.22 -16.87
CA SER A 48 -2.53 -0.88 -16.51
C SER A 48 -1.75 -0.84 -15.19
N ALA A 49 -1.75 -1.95 -14.43
CA ALA A 49 -1.09 -2.00 -13.13
C ALA A 49 0.44 -1.94 -13.25
N ARG A 50 1.07 -1.09 -12.47
CA ARG A 50 2.52 -0.91 -12.42
C ARG A 50 3.02 -1.11 -11.00
N ILE A 51 4.14 -1.82 -10.88
CA ILE A 51 4.91 -1.95 -9.66
C ILE A 51 6.10 -1.01 -9.80
N ILE A 52 6.16 0.01 -8.94
CA ILE A 52 7.21 1.03 -8.92
C ILE A 52 8.09 0.77 -7.72
N ILE A 53 9.41 0.77 -7.92
CA ILE A 53 10.40 0.56 -6.87
C ILE A 53 11.46 1.66 -6.99
N ALA A 54 11.65 2.41 -5.91
CA ALA A 54 12.75 3.36 -5.74
C ALA A 54 13.65 2.84 -4.63
N SER A 55 14.91 2.53 -4.92
CA SER A 55 15.83 1.88 -3.97
C SER A 55 17.24 2.47 -4.03
N ASP A 56 18.02 2.22 -2.97
CA ASP A 56 19.43 2.62 -2.87
C ASP A 56 20.32 1.89 -3.90
N MET A 57 19.94 0.66 -4.27
CA MET A 57 20.57 -0.16 -5.29
C MET A 57 19.53 -0.62 -6.32
N PRO A 58 19.89 -0.84 -7.59
CA PRO A 58 18.94 -1.33 -8.58
C PRO A 58 18.48 -2.74 -8.24
N LEU A 59 17.16 -2.99 -8.27
CA LEU A 59 16.63 -4.35 -8.17
C LEU A 59 17.08 -5.15 -9.39
N GLN A 60 17.96 -6.13 -9.20
CA GLN A 60 18.39 -7.07 -10.25
C GLN A 60 17.52 -8.31 -10.15
N GLU A 61 16.81 -8.66 -11.23
CA GLU A 61 16.18 -9.99 -11.32
C GLU A 61 17.32 -11.02 -11.40
N ARG A 62 17.33 -11.99 -10.47
CA ARG A 62 18.33 -13.06 -10.49
C ARG A 62 18.15 -13.91 -11.75
N HIS A 63 18.96 -13.64 -12.77
CA HIS A 63 19.04 -14.50 -13.95
C HIS A 63 20.01 -15.67 -13.78
N ASP A 64 20.93 -15.62 -12.79
CA ASP A 64 21.92 -16.67 -12.54
C ASP A 64 22.21 -16.86 -11.05
N ASN A 65 22.64 -18.07 -10.67
CA ASN A 65 22.98 -18.53 -9.31
C ASN A 65 24.19 -17.82 -8.65
N THR A 66 24.62 -16.68 -9.17
CA THR A 66 25.67 -15.86 -8.56
C THR A 66 25.11 -15.03 -7.40
N PRO A 67 25.70 -15.11 -6.19
CA PRO A 67 25.26 -14.30 -5.07
C PRO A 67 25.59 -12.83 -5.35
N SER A 68 24.56 -12.03 -5.63
CA SER A 68 24.70 -10.58 -5.75
C SER A 68 25.03 -9.97 -4.39
N SER A 69 26.23 -9.39 -4.28
CA SER A 69 26.81 -8.85 -3.04
C SER A 69 26.15 -7.55 -2.54
N SER A 70 25.13 -7.01 -3.21
CA SER A 70 24.46 -5.77 -2.82
C SER A 70 23.00 -6.03 -2.47
N ILE A 71 22.72 -6.15 -1.17
CA ILE A 71 21.35 -6.24 -0.64
C ILE A 71 20.78 -4.81 -0.56
N ILE A 72 19.63 -4.58 -1.19
CA ILE A 72 18.86 -3.33 -1.05
C ILE A 72 18.55 -3.11 0.43
N ARG A 73 19.04 -2.01 1.01
CA ARG A 73 18.85 -1.72 2.44
C ARG A 73 17.62 -0.84 2.65
N HIS A 74 17.50 0.19 1.81
CA HIS A 74 16.42 1.17 1.85
C HIS A 74 15.68 1.22 0.52
N PHE A 75 14.35 1.17 0.58
CA PHE A 75 13.51 1.27 -0.60
C PHE A 75 12.11 1.81 -0.31
N THR A 76 11.49 2.35 -1.35
CA THR A 76 10.07 2.63 -1.42
C THR A 76 9.46 1.85 -2.58
N ALA A 77 8.45 1.04 -2.30
CA ALA A 77 7.73 0.26 -3.29
C ALA A 77 6.27 0.71 -3.36
N THR A 78 5.69 0.66 -4.56
CA THR A 78 4.31 1.06 -4.81
C THR A 78 3.67 0.12 -5.83
N TYR A 79 2.45 -0.33 -5.54
CA TYR A 79 1.51 -0.81 -6.55
C TYR A 79 0.63 0.36 -6.98
N LEU A 80 0.50 0.56 -8.28
CA LEU A 80 -0.39 1.55 -8.89
C LEU A 80 -1.24 0.86 -9.94
N ASP A 81 -2.54 1.07 -9.93
CA ASP A 81 -3.44 0.67 -11.00
C ASP A 81 -4.46 1.79 -11.28
N PRO A 82 -4.21 2.60 -12.33
CA PRO A 82 -5.05 3.74 -12.64
C PRO A 82 -6.42 3.33 -13.22
N SER A 83 -6.62 2.07 -13.62
CA SER A 83 -7.89 1.62 -14.19
C SER A 83 -8.94 1.20 -13.15
N LEU A 84 -8.53 1.02 -11.89
CA LEU A 84 -9.43 0.64 -10.79
C LEU A 84 -10.36 1.81 -10.42
N GLY A 85 -11.47 1.98 -11.13
CA GLY A 85 -12.42 3.10 -11.07
C GLY A 85 -12.52 3.95 -9.79
N LEU A 86 -13.57 3.75 -8.97
CA LEU A 86 -13.81 4.50 -7.71
C LEU A 86 -13.04 3.94 -6.50
N GLU A 87 -12.26 2.89 -6.73
CA GLU A 87 -11.62 2.11 -5.69
C GLU A 87 -10.21 2.63 -5.37
N THR A 88 -9.56 1.99 -4.41
CA THR A 88 -8.13 2.23 -4.17
C THR A 88 -7.31 1.94 -5.43
N ASN A 89 -6.60 2.94 -5.94
CA ASN A 89 -5.67 2.79 -7.07
C ASN A 89 -4.26 2.43 -6.62
N ARG A 90 -3.88 2.79 -5.39
CA ARG A 90 -2.50 2.77 -4.95
C ARG A 90 -2.29 2.21 -3.55
N TRP A 91 -1.21 1.45 -3.42
CA TRP A 91 -0.64 1.00 -2.16
C TRP A 91 0.85 1.30 -2.16
N ILE A 92 1.36 1.86 -1.06
CA ILE A 92 2.77 2.24 -0.91
C ILE A 92 3.31 1.69 0.40
N TYR A 93 4.58 1.28 0.38
CA TYR A 93 5.40 0.97 1.54
C TYR A 93 6.77 1.63 1.36
N SER A 94 7.34 2.15 2.44
CA SER A 94 8.70 2.68 2.45
C SER A 94 9.43 2.19 3.68
N THR A 95 10.69 1.74 3.56
CA THR A 95 11.54 1.41 4.72
C THR A 95 11.72 2.61 5.65
N PHE A 96 11.46 3.83 5.17
CA PHE A 96 11.41 5.04 5.99
C PHE A 96 10.42 4.93 7.16
N GLU A 97 9.32 4.20 6.98
CA GLU A 97 8.35 4.07 8.05
C GLU A 97 8.87 3.18 9.19
N ASP A 98 9.83 2.28 8.92
CA ASP A 98 10.40 1.36 9.91
C ASP A 98 11.08 2.10 11.07
N SER A 99 11.72 3.23 10.80
CA SER A 99 12.52 3.99 11.78
C SER A 99 11.71 4.93 12.67
N LEU A 100 10.44 5.18 12.33
CA LEU A 100 9.60 6.21 12.96
C LEU A 100 8.41 5.65 13.76
N GLY A 101 8.42 4.34 14.08
CA GLY A 101 7.33 3.73 14.87
C GLY A 101 7.68 3.49 16.33
N ALA A 102 6.64 3.36 17.16
CA ALA A 102 6.68 3.18 18.62
C ALA A 102 7.36 1.88 19.13
N ILE A 103 7.94 1.07 18.24
CA ILE A 103 8.67 -0.14 18.62
C ILE A 103 10.11 0.29 18.91
N GLN A 104 10.52 0.27 20.19
CA GLN A 104 11.85 0.66 20.68
C GLN A 104 13.04 -0.03 19.98
N ALA A 105 12.80 -1.10 19.21
CA ALA A 105 13.83 -1.91 18.56
C ALA A 105 14.21 -1.47 17.14
N SER A 106 13.54 -0.47 16.55
CA SER A 106 13.93 0.01 15.22
C SER A 106 15.20 0.88 15.30
N PRO A 107 16.28 0.56 14.57
CA PRO A 107 17.47 1.40 14.56
C PRO A 107 17.15 2.78 13.98
N ALA A 108 17.58 3.83 14.67
CA ALA A 108 17.46 5.19 14.16
C ALA A 108 18.26 5.33 12.86
N LEU A 109 17.67 5.98 11.85
CA LEU A 109 18.38 6.27 10.60
C LEU A 109 19.45 7.32 10.86
N SER A 110 20.60 7.16 10.22
CA SER A 110 21.56 8.26 10.09
C SER A 110 20.96 9.39 9.22
N PHE A 111 21.55 10.58 9.30
CA PHE A 111 21.10 11.74 8.51
C PHE A 111 21.10 11.45 6.99
N ASP A 112 22.13 10.76 6.51
CA ASP A 112 22.25 10.41 5.08
C ASP A 112 21.18 9.38 4.67
N GLU A 113 20.90 8.39 5.53
CA GLU A 113 19.85 7.39 5.25
C GLU A 113 18.45 7.98 5.28
N ASP A 114 18.16 8.93 6.19
CA ASP A 114 16.89 9.67 6.20
C ASP A 114 16.72 10.44 4.88
N ALA A 115 17.76 11.15 4.43
CA ALA A 115 17.72 11.89 3.16
C ALA A 115 17.47 10.96 1.96
N VAL A 116 18.16 9.82 1.89
CA VAL A 116 17.97 8.81 0.83
C VAL A 116 16.54 8.27 0.83
N CYS A 117 16.03 7.86 1.99
CA CYS A 117 14.66 7.35 2.11
C CYS A 117 13.60 8.37 1.66
N ARG A 118 13.77 9.64 2.05
CA ARG A 118 12.88 10.73 1.60
C ARG A 118 12.93 10.92 0.09
N GLN A 119 14.12 10.89 -0.50
CA GLN A 119 14.28 10.98 -1.95
C GLN A 119 13.60 9.81 -2.67
N GLN A 120 13.72 8.59 -2.15
CA GLN A 120 13.04 7.41 -2.72
C GLN A 120 11.51 7.55 -2.67
N ILE A 121 10.95 8.09 -1.58
CA ILE A 121 9.50 8.38 -1.49
C ILE A 121 9.10 9.36 -2.60
N ILE A 122 9.83 10.48 -2.71
CA ILE A 122 9.56 11.52 -3.72
C ILE A 122 9.68 10.94 -5.13
N ALA A 123 10.69 10.13 -5.39
CA ALA A 123 10.91 9.47 -6.67
C ALA A 123 9.75 8.54 -7.04
N ALA A 124 9.29 7.70 -6.11
CA ALA A 124 8.14 6.82 -6.34
C ALA A 124 6.84 7.61 -6.56
N LEU A 125 6.65 8.75 -5.88
CA LEU A 125 5.52 9.66 -6.12
C LEU A 125 5.58 10.31 -7.50
N ASN A 126 6.77 10.78 -7.94
CA ASN A 126 6.97 11.37 -9.26
C ASN A 126 6.74 10.35 -10.37
N GLU A 127 7.23 9.12 -10.20
CA GLU A 127 7.00 8.03 -11.14
C GLU A 127 5.52 7.66 -11.21
N THR A 128 4.82 7.66 -10.07
CA THR A 128 3.35 7.46 -10.05
C THR A 128 2.63 8.52 -10.88
N ARG A 129 3.03 9.79 -10.77
CA ARG A 129 2.47 10.89 -11.58
C ARG A 129 2.73 10.67 -13.07
N TYR A 130 3.93 10.20 -13.42
CA TYR A 130 4.30 9.91 -14.81
C TYR A 130 3.46 8.76 -15.37
N GLN A 131 3.42 7.61 -14.69
CA GLN A 131 2.63 6.44 -15.09
C GLN A 131 1.13 6.74 -15.17
N GLY A 132 0.58 7.51 -14.22
CA GLY A 132 -0.83 7.93 -14.24
C GLY A 132 -1.18 8.86 -15.41
N ARG A 133 -0.20 9.53 -16.04
CA ARG A 133 -0.41 10.38 -17.22
C ARG A 133 -0.19 9.67 -18.54
N ILE A 134 0.71 8.68 -18.59
CA ILE A 134 0.99 7.89 -19.81
C ILE A 134 -0.15 6.94 -20.15
N TYR A 135 -0.92 6.50 -19.16
CA TYR A 135 -2.12 5.71 -19.35
C TYR A 135 -3.36 6.61 -19.31
N PRO A 136 -3.73 7.31 -20.41
CA PRO A 136 -5.06 7.90 -20.55
C PRO A 136 -6.04 6.77 -20.87
N ILE A 137 -6.20 5.81 -19.96
CA ILE A 137 -7.25 4.81 -20.10
C ILE A 137 -8.55 5.52 -19.73
N GLN A 138 -9.51 5.41 -20.65
CA GLN A 138 -10.88 5.91 -20.51
C GLN A 138 -11.34 5.88 -19.06
N THR A 139 -11.59 7.08 -18.55
CA THR A 139 -12.23 7.34 -17.26
C THR A 139 -11.57 6.62 -16.09
N LEU A 140 -10.35 7.05 -15.72
CA LEU A 140 -10.14 7.35 -14.29
C LEU A 140 -11.44 8.00 -13.79
N VAL A 141 -12.16 7.37 -12.87
CA VAL A 141 -13.45 7.93 -12.42
C VAL A 141 -13.23 9.33 -11.83
N HIS A 142 -12.00 9.58 -11.35
CA HIS A 142 -11.48 10.90 -11.04
C HIS A 142 -10.18 11.15 -11.85
N PRO A 143 -10.24 11.79 -13.04
CA PRO A 143 -9.12 11.91 -13.98
C PRO A 143 -7.87 12.60 -13.41
N ASP A 144 -8.04 13.38 -12.34
CA ASP A 144 -6.98 14.13 -11.69
C ASP A 144 -6.58 13.57 -10.31
N HIS A 145 -7.14 12.43 -9.88
CA HIS A 145 -6.94 11.91 -8.52
C HIS A 145 -6.50 10.44 -8.51
N ILE A 146 -5.73 10.09 -7.48
CA ILE A 146 -5.30 8.71 -7.19
C ILE A 146 -5.69 8.42 -5.74
N PHE A 147 -6.46 7.35 -5.52
CA PHE A 147 -6.82 6.91 -4.18
C PHE A 147 -5.75 6.00 -3.59
N ILE A 148 -5.24 6.37 -2.42
CA ILE A 148 -4.22 5.61 -1.69
C ILE A 148 -4.91 4.84 -0.57
N GLY A 149 -4.88 3.51 -0.61
CA GLY A 149 -5.58 2.69 0.38
C GLY A 149 -4.73 2.37 1.61
N SER A 150 -3.49 2.87 1.68
CA SER A 150 -2.62 2.75 2.85
C SER A 150 -1.50 3.75 2.75
N LEU A 151 -1.42 4.63 3.74
CA LEU A 151 -0.36 5.62 3.81
C LEU A 151 0.09 5.79 5.25
N ASN A 152 1.33 5.39 5.54
CA ASN A 152 1.94 5.64 6.83
C ASN A 152 2.15 7.16 7.05
N ASN A 153 1.98 7.64 8.28
CA ASN A 153 2.14 9.06 8.62
C ASN A 153 3.52 9.63 8.28
N ALA A 154 4.60 8.86 8.45
CA ALA A 154 5.93 9.28 8.05
C ALA A 154 6.02 9.55 6.54
N VAL A 155 5.52 8.60 5.74
CA VAL A 155 5.47 8.73 4.27
C VAL A 155 4.55 9.88 3.84
N ARG A 156 3.41 10.05 4.52
CA ARG A 156 2.48 11.18 4.32
C ARG A 156 3.17 12.51 4.54
N ASN A 157 3.92 12.65 5.64
CA ASN A 157 4.59 13.90 5.98
C ASN A 157 5.67 14.26 4.96
N VAL A 158 6.44 13.28 4.49
CA VAL A 158 7.40 13.48 3.39
C VAL A 158 6.70 13.94 2.12
N ALA A 159 5.57 13.31 1.77
CA ALA A 159 4.80 13.70 0.59
C ALA A 159 4.25 15.14 0.69
N ILE A 160 3.71 15.54 1.84
CA ILE A 160 3.24 16.92 2.07
C ILE A 160 4.40 17.90 1.94
N ALA A 161 5.55 17.59 2.57
CA ALA A 161 6.76 18.42 2.53
C ALA A 161 7.32 18.55 1.10
N SER A 162 7.17 17.53 0.25
CA SER A 162 7.56 17.58 -1.16
C SER A 162 6.56 18.31 -2.05
N GLY A 163 5.51 18.92 -1.47
CA GLY A 163 4.51 19.69 -2.20
C GLY A 163 3.26 18.92 -2.61
N LEU A 164 3.12 17.64 -2.24
CA LEU A 164 1.87 16.90 -2.48
C LEU A 164 0.74 17.58 -1.71
N ARG A 165 -0.40 17.75 -2.37
CA ARG A 165 -1.63 18.25 -1.77
C ARG A 165 -2.63 17.10 -1.76
N PHE A 166 -3.05 16.71 -0.57
CA PHE A 166 -4.20 15.84 -0.42
C PHE A 166 -5.44 16.71 -0.63
N GLY A 167 -6.32 16.32 -1.55
CA GLY A 167 -7.63 16.96 -1.71
C GLY A 167 -8.44 16.86 -0.42
N SER A 168 -9.61 17.52 -0.36
CA SER A 168 -10.54 17.32 0.75
C SER A 168 -10.82 15.82 0.88
N THR A 169 -10.37 15.22 1.99
CA THR A 169 -10.68 13.82 2.28
C THR A 169 -12.19 13.68 2.16
N PRO A 170 -12.72 12.77 1.31
CA PRO A 170 -14.12 12.40 1.42
C PRO A 170 -14.37 12.05 2.89
N LYS A 171 -15.50 12.48 3.48
CA LYS A 171 -15.85 12.25 4.91
C LYS A 171 -15.91 10.76 5.33
N TYR A 172 -15.47 9.84 4.47
CA TYR A 172 -15.35 8.42 4.71
C TYR A 172 -13.90 8.13 5.15
N GLU A 173 -13.70 8.14 6.46
CA GLU A 173 -12.43 7.92 7.15
C GLU A 173 -11.99 6.45 7.03
N TYR A 174 -11.26 6.10 5.98
CA TYR A 174 -10.56 4.80 5.90
C TYR A 174 -9.13 4.94 6.43
N GLU A 175 -9.00 5.37 7.69
CA GLU A 175 -7.73 5.32 8.39
C GLU A 175 -7.40 3.86 8.74
N LYS A 176 -6.10 3.52 8.64
CA LYS A 176 -5.60 2.19 9.04
C LYS A 176 -4.99 2.30 10.41
N PHE A 177 -5.66 1.66 11.38
CA PHE A 177 -5.18 1.55 12.74
C PHE A 177 -4.52 0.19 12.94
N ILE A 178 -3.27 0.20 13.42
CA ILE A 178 -2.59 -0.98 13.93
C ILE A 178 -2.50 -0.77 15.44
N PHE A 179 -3.08 -1.69 16.22
CA PHE A 179 -3.03 -1.68 17.67
C PHE A 179 -2.56 -3.05 18.17
N CYS A 180 -1.99 -3.10 19.37
CA CYS A 180 -1.66 -4.36 20.01
C CYS A 180 -2.95 -5.08 20.41
N ILE A 181 -3.04 -6.39 20.17
CA ILE A 181 -4.22 -7.17 20.56
C ILE A 181 -4.45 -7.13 22.08
N ASP A 182 -3.39 -7.06 22.86
CA ASP A 182 -3.43 -7.01 24.33
C ASP A 182 -3.83 -5.61 24.86
N GLU A 183 -3.79 -4.58 24.02
CA GLU A 183 -4.24 -3.23 24.33
C GLU A 183 -5.69 -2.98 23.91
N LEU A 184 -6.34 -3.96 23.26
CA LEU A 184 -7.76 -3.89 23.02
C LEU A 184 -8.51 -3.85 24.36
N PRO A 185 -9.58 -3.05 24.47
CA PRO A 185 -10.45 -3.14 25.63
C PRO A 185 -10.92 -4.58 25.78
N VAL A 186 -10.70 -5.17 26.95
CA VAL A 186 -11.31 -6.46 27.31
C VAL A 186 -12.82 -6.28 27.11
N PRO A 187 -13.50 -7.15 26.37
CA PRO A 187 -14.94 -7.02 26.17
C PRO A 187 -15.58 -7.02 27.56
N ALA A 188 -16.07 -5.86 28.01
CA ALA A 188 -17.28 -5.90 28.81
C ALA A 188 -18.29 -6.48 27.82
N ASP A 189 -18.77 -7.71 28.06
CA ASP A 189 -19.92 -8.21 27.32
C ASP A 189 -20.98 -7.12 27.44
N PRO A 190 -21.28 -6.37 26.36
CA PRO A 190 -22.27 -5.32 26.49
C PRO A 190 -23.56 -6.05 26.83
N GLU A 191 -24.15 -5.74 27.99
CA GLU A 191 -25.46 -6.27 28.35
C GLU A 191 -26.38 -5.92 27.19
N LEU A 192 -26.80 -6.96 26.45
CA LEU A 192 -27.73 -6.79 25.36
C LEU A 192 -29.02 -6.22 25.93
N PRO A 193 -29.66 -5.25 25.27
CA PRO A 193 -30.99 -4.79 25.67
C PRO A 193 -31.94 -5.98 25.85
N ALA A 194 -32.88 -5.87 26.78
CA ALA A 194 -33.81 -6.96 27.09
C ALA A 194 -34.46 -7.53 25.82
N GLY A 195 -34.27 -8.84 25.59
CA GLY A 195 -34.78 -9.55 24.43
C GLY A 195 -33.83 -9.68 23.23
N MET A 196 -32.64 -9.07 23.28
CA MET A 196 -31.59 -9.29 22.27
C MET A 196 -30.67 -10.46 22.67
N VAL A 197 -30.23 -11.22 21.67
CA VAL A 197 -29.27 -12.32 21.83
C VAL A 197 -28.19 -12.22 20.77
N TRP A 198 -26.96 -12.62 21.11
CA TRP A 198 -25.92 -12.86 20.11
C TRP A 198 -26.31 -14.06 19.26
N GLY A 199 -26.40 -13.87 17.94
CA GLY A 199 -26.70 -14.93 16.98
C GLY A 199 -25.49 -15.17 16.06
N THR A 200 -25.48 -16.33 15.41
CA THR A 200 -24.59 -16.60 14.27
C THR A 200 -25.34 -16.34 12.98
N GLY A 201 -24.68 -15.72 12.00
CA GLY A 201 -25.27 -15.49 10.68
C GLY A 201 -25.61 -16.81 9.99
N THR A 202 -26.82 -16.91 9.46
CA THR A 202 -27.34 -18.07 8.75
C THR A 202 -27.42 -17.82 7.25
N ALA A 203 -27.58 -18.90 6.46
CA ALA A 203 -27.86 -18.76 5.03
C ALA A 203 -29.15 -17.96 4.75
N TRP A 204 -30.13 -18.04 5.65
CA TRP A 204 -31.36 -17.25 5.56
C TRP A 204 -31.09 -15.75 5.71
N ASP A 205 -30.17 -15.34 6.58
CA ASP A 205 -29.78 -13.93 6.71
C ASP A 205 -29.15 -13.40 5.43
N CYS A 206 -28.37 -14.23 4.73
CA CYS A 206 -27.86 -13.89 3.40
C CYS A 206 -29.00 -13.69 2.38
N GLU A 207 -30.02 -14.55 2.37
CA GLU A 207 -31.20 -14.39 1.50
C GLU A 207 -32.04 -13.16 1.87
N LEU A 208 -32.19 -12.87 3.16
CA LEU A 208 -32.87 -11.67 3.64
C LEU A 208 -32.14 -10.40 3.17
N VAL A 209 -30.82 -10.35 3.30
CA VAL A 209 -30.01 -9.23 2.78
C VAL A 209 -30.13 -9.14 1.25
N LYS A 210 -30.05 -10.26 0.53
CA LYS A 210 -30.23 -10.31 -0.93
C LYS A 210 -31.59 -9.72 -1.34
N SER A 211 -32.69 -10.14 -0.70
CA SER A 211 -34.04 -9.69 -1.01
C SER A 211 -34.29 -8.20 -0.73
N ARG A 212 -33.50 -7.59 0.16
CA ARG A 212 -33.66 -6.19 0.58
C ARG A 212 -32.69 -5.22 -0.07
N THR A 213 -31.78 -5.70 -0.91
CA THR A 213 -30.82 -4.85 -1.63
C THR A 213 -31.07 -4.92 -3.12
N SER A 214 -31.18 -3.77 -3.78
CA SER A 214 -31.35 -3.63 -5.24
C SER A 214 -30.04 -3.83 -6.02
N VAL A 215 -29.04 -4.49 -5.43
CA VAL A 215 -27.74 -4.73 -6.07
C VAL A 215 -27.91 -5.84 -7.11
N PRO A 216 -27.78 -5.55 -8.41
CA PRO A 216 -27.92 -6.57 -9.45
C PRO A 216 -26.76 -7.56 -9.33
N ARG A 217 -27.06 -8.86 -9.31
CA ARG A 217 -26.04 -9.91 -9.39
C ARG A 217 -26.44 -10.89 -10.48
N SER A 218 -25.55 -11.07 -11.46
CA SER A 218 -25.68 -12.11 -12.49
C SER A 218 -25.41 -13.47 -11.89
N VAL A 219 -26.31 -14.43 -12.15
CA VAL A 219 -26.13 -15.86 -11.85
C VAL A 219 -25.16 -16.47 -12.85
#